data_AF-A0A7C5BHQ9-F1
#
_entry.id   AF-A0A7C5BHQ9-F1
#
_cell.length_a   1.000
_cell.length_b   1.000
_cell.length_c   1.000
_cell.angle_alpha   90.00
_cell.angle_beta   90.00
_cell.angle_gamma   90.00
#
_symmetry.space_group_name_H-M   'P 1'
#
loop_
_entity.id
_entity.type
_entity.pdbx_description
1 polymer ?
#
loop_
_entity_poly.entity_id
_entity_poly.type
_entity_poly.pdbx_seq_one_letter_code
_entity_poly.pdbx_strand_id
1 'polypeptide(L)'
;MATKITVGQEKLIDKLRQESNRNAESVAKFLEKNFKHSVSDLTMQEASRLIESLKKLQVNSEISSNPPVTAKQIALLKRLQDGSERIQKLMQMLGKLKKDSINELTVPEASTVIDALISTKAGTNEERGRSPATEKQVRFLEKLYATDNNRTVIDGFLTRQRKKNLEELTRSEAGELLDRLVESTR
;
A
#
# COMPACT_ATOMS: atom_id res chain seq x y z
N MET A 1 -47.46 -25.65 -7.18
CA MET A 1 -47.55 -24.47 -6.29
C MET A 1 -46.17 -23.83 -6.22
N ALA A 2 -46.02 -22.57 -6.61
CA ALA A 2 -44.74 -21.89 -6.48
C ALA A 2 -44.48 -21.58 -5.00
N THR A 3 -43.36 -22.04 -4.46
CA THR A 3 -42.95 -21.75 -3.08
C THR A 3 -42.61 -20.26 -2.96
N LYS A 4 -43.35 -19.57 -2.08
CA LYS A 4 -43.11 -18.17 -1.74
C LYS A 4 -41.69 -17.99 -1.17
N ILE A 5 -41.14 -16.79 -1.32
CA ILE A 5 -39.89 -16.38 -0.69
C ILE A 5 -39.95 -16.61 0.83
N THR A 6 -38.82 -16.96 1.43
CA THR A 6 -38.69 -17.09 2.89
C THR A 6 -38.35 -15.75 3.55
N VAL A 7 -38.81 -15.56 4.78
CA VAL A 7 -38.50 -14.37 5.61
C VAL A 7 -36.99 -14.12 5.72
N GLY A 8 -36.18 -15.19 5.71
CA GLY A 8 -34.71 -15.08 5.72
C GLY A 8 -34.14 -14.52 4.42
N GLN A 9 -34.66 -14.93 3.27
CA GLN A 9 -34.24 -14.41 1.97
C GLN A 9 -34.66 -12.94 1.78
N GLU A 10 -35.86 -12.57 2.23
CA GLU A 10 -36.36 -11.20 2.19
C GLU A 10 -35.47 -10.25 2.99
N LYS A 11 -35.16 -10.60 4.26
CA LYS A 11 -34.22 -9.84 5.10
C LYS A 11 -32.84 -9.72 4.48
N LEU A 12 -32.36 -10.77 3.82
CA LEU A 12 -31.04 -10.76 3.19
C LEU A 12 -31.01 -9.85 1.97
N ILE A 13 -32.08 -9.83 1.16
CA ILE A 13 -32.20 -8.92 0.01
C ILE A 13 -32.32 -7.47 0.50
N ASP A 14 -33.10 -7.19 1.55
CA ASP A 14 -33.19 -5.85 2.13
C ASP A 14 -31.85 -5.36 2.67
N LYS A 15 -31.11 -6.24 3.35
CA LYS A 15 -29.75 -5.92 3.81
C LYS A 15 -28.82 -5.61 2.64
N LEU A 16 -28.78 -6.46 1.62
CA LEU A 16 -27.95 -6.27 0.42
C LEU A 16 -28.34 -5.01 -0.36
N ARG A 17 -29.63 -4.66 -0.38
CA ARG A 17 -30.16 -3.43 -0.98
C ARG A 17 -29.69 -2.19 -0.23
N GLN A 18 -29.64 -2.23 1.10
CA GLN A 18 -29.17 -1.11 1.92
C GLN A 18 -27.65 -0.93 1.89
N GLU A 19 -26.89 -2.00 1.60
CA GLU A 19 -25.42 -1.96 1.56
C GLU A 19 -24.85 -1.18 0.35
N SER A 20 -25.60 -1.00 -0.74
CA SER A 20 -25.14 -0.23 -1.91
C SER A 20 -26.29 0.26 -2.81
N ASN A 21 -26.19 1.49 -3.30
CA ASN A 21 -27.12 2.03 -4.30
C ASN A 21 -27.18 1.18 -5.58
N ARG A 22 -26.06 0.56 -5.96
CA ARG A 22 -25.99 -0.33 -7.14
C ARG A 22 -26.75 -1.63 -6.93
N ASN A 23 -26.75 -2.14 -5.70
CA ASN A 23 -27.56 -3.30 -5.32
C ASN A 23 -29.05 -2.95 -5.34
N ALA A 24 -29.42 -1.75 -4.86
CA ALA A 24 -30.79 -1.27 -4.93
C ALA A 24 -31.32 -1.16 -6.37
N GLU A 25 -30.52 -0.63 -7.30
CA GLU A 25 -30.87 -0.59 -8.73
C GLU A 25 -30.99 -1.99 -9.34
N SER A 26 -30.12 -2.94 -8.97
CA SER A 26 -30.18 -4.31 -9.48
C SER A 26 -31.42 -5.05 -8.95
N VAL A 27 -31.84 -4.80 -7.71
CA VAL A 27 -33.11 -5.32 -7.16
C VAL A 27 -34.30 -4.73 -7.94
N ALA A 28 -34.32 -3.41 -8.17
CA ALA A 28 -35.39 -2.77 -8.92
C ALA A 28 -35.52 -3.33 -10.35
N LYS A 29 -34.41 -3.45 -11.09
CA LYS A 29 -34.39 -4.07 -12.43
C LYS A 29 -34.85 -5.52 -12.43
N PHE A 30 -34.51 -6.27 -11.38
CA PHE A 30 -34.92 -7.67 -11.26
C PHE A 30 -36.41 -7.81 -10.97
N LEU A 31 -36.98 -6.90 -10.17
CA LEU A 31 -38.42 -6.84 -9.92
C LEU A 31 -39.20 -6.43 -11.18
N GLU A 32 -38.74 -5.41 -11.91
CA GLU A 32 -39.33 -5.01 -13.19
C GLU A 32 -39.31 -6.14 -14.22
N LYS A 33 -38.17 -6.82 -14.37
CA LYS A 33 -38.01 -7.92 -15.34
C LYS A 33 -38.92 -9.11 -15.09
N ASN A 34 -39.28 -9.35 -13.82
CA ASN A 34 -40.17 -10.45 -13.44
C ASN A 34 -41.62 -9.98 -13.23
N PHE A 35 -41.95 -8.72 -13.55
CA PHE A 35 -43.27 -8.11 -13.35
C PHE A 35 -43.77 -8.20 -11.90
N LYS A 36 -42.88 -7.91 -10.94
CA LYS A 36 -43.17 -7.96 -9.50
C LYS A 36 -43.05 -6.59 -8.86
N HIS A 37 -43.95 -6.30 -7.92
CA HIS A 37 -44.00 -5.00 -7.25
C HIS A 37 -43.17 -4.98 -5.96
N SER A 38 -43.01 -6.14 -5.29
CA SER A 38 -42.20 -6.26 -4.08
C SER A 38 -41.29 -7.48 -4.10
N VAL A 39 -40.21 -7.41 -3.29
CA VAL A 39 -39.34 -8.55 -2.97
C VAL A 39 -40.14 -9.69 -2.33
N SER A 40 -41.20 -9.36 -1.60
CA SER A 40 -42.14 -10.32 -0.98
C SER A 40 -42.92 -11.16 -2.01
N ASP A 41 -43.02 -10.69 -3.27
CA ASP A 41 -43.72 -11.40 -4.35
C ASP A 41 -42.81 -12.41 -5.05
N LEU A 42 -41.51 -12.41 -4.73
CA LEU A 42 -40.54 -13.33 -5.33
C LEU A 42 -40.83 -14.77 -4.91
N THR A 43 -40.54 -15.70 -5.80
CA THR A 43 -40.45 -17.12 -5.46
C THR A 43 -39.11 -17.40 -4.80
N MET A 44 -39.03 -18.50 -4.04
CA MET A 44 -37.80 -18.92 -3.38
C MET A 44 -36.61 -19.06 -4.35
N GLN A 45 -36.86 -19.50 -5.60
CA GLN A 45 -35.82 -19.66 -6.62
C GLN A 45 -35.35 -18.31 -7.18
N GLU A 46 -36.26 -17.38 -7.44
CA GLU A 46 -35.93 -16.04 -7.91
C GLU A 46 -35.18 -15.24 -6.83
N ALA A 47 -35.62 -15.37 -5.57
CA ALA A 47 -34.94 -14.76 -4.43
C ALA A 47 -33.50 -15.27 -4.29
N SER A 48 -33.27 -16.59 -4.39
CA SER A 48 -31.92 -17.15 -4.39
C SER A 48 -31.06 -16.66 -5.56
N ARG A 49 -31.63 -16.57 -6.77
CA ARG A 49 -30.92 -16.03 -7.94
C ARG A 49 -30.56 -14.56 -7.78
N LEU A 50 -31.47 -13.77 -7.21
CA LEU A 50 -31.23 -12.36 -6.91
C LEU A 50 -30.15 -12.20 -5.83
N ILE A 51 -30.19 -13.01 -4.78
CA ILE A 51 -29.15 -13.01 -3.73
C ILE A 51 -27.79 -13.35 -4.34
N GLU A 52 -27.73 -14.34 -5.23
CA GLU A 52 -26.48 -14.74 -5.88
C GLU A 52 -25.94 -13.63 -6.82
N SER A 53 -26.81 -12.96 -7.57
CA SER A 53 -26.40 -11.83 -8.43
C SER A 53 -25.94 -10.62 -7.60
N LEU A 54 -26.63 -10.31 -6.50
CA LEU A 54 -26.23 -9.24 -5.58
C LEU A 54 -24.90 -9.55 -4.89
N LYS A 55 -24.68 -10.79 -4.44
CA LYS A 55 -23.38 -11.22 -3.90
C LYS A 55 -22.26 -11.12 -4.94
N LYS A 56 -22.51 -11.48 -6.21
CA LYS A 56 -21.54 -11.29 -7.30
C LYS A 56 -21.23 -9.82 -7.56
N LEU A 57 -22.22 -8.94 -7.45
CA LEU A 57 -22.00 -7.48 -7.54
C LEU A 57 -21.20 -6.94 -6.35
N GLN A 58 -21.41 -7.51 -5.17
CA GLN A 58 -20.68 -7.16 -3.95
C GLN A 58 -19.20 -7.57 -4.03
N VAL A 59 -18.91 -8.79 -4.52
CA VAL A 59 -17.54 -9.25 -4.79
C VAL A 59 -16.83 -8.35 -5.80
N ASN A 60 -17.55 -7.79 -6.77
CA ASN A 60 -16.98 -6.82 -7.72
C ASN A 60 -16.86 -5.40 -7.14
N SER A 61 -17.62 -5.06 -6.10
CA SER A 61 -17.54 -3.78 -5.38
C SER A 61 -16.41 -3.77 -4.35
N GLU A 62 -16.10 -4.91 -3.71
CA GLU A 62 -14.98 -5.05 -2.78
C GLU A 62 -13.60 -4.97 -3.47
N ILE A 63 -13.55 -5.09 -4.80
CA ILE A 63 -12.32 -4.86 -5.58
C ILE A 63 -12.00 -3.35 -5.71
N SER A 64 -12.93 -2.45 -5.39
CA SER A 64 -12.73 -1.00 -5.56
C SER A 64 -12.15 -0.27 -4.33
N SER A 65 -11.78 -0.97 -3.26
CA SER A 65 -10.86 -0.43 -2.27
C SER A 65 -9.55 -1.19 -2.39
N ASN A 66 -8.79 -0.90 -3.45
CA ASN A 66 -7.42 -1.40 -3.56
C ASN A 66 -6.71 -1.04 -2.25
N PRO A 67 -6.28 -2.04 -1.45
CA PRO A 67 -5.75 -1.76 -0.13
C PRO A 67 -4.52 -0.86 -0.27
N PRO A 68 -4.29 0.04 0.70
CA PRO A 68 -3.08 0.86 0.71
C PRO A 68 -1.85 -0.04 0.72
N VAL A 69 -0.76 0.44 0.14
CA VAL A 69 0.50 -0.31 0.06
C VAL A 69 0.92 -0.84 1.42
N THR A 70 1.34 -2.10 1.45
CA THR A 70 1.75 -2.72 2.72
C THR A 70 3.11 -2.19 3.17
N ALA A 71 3.37 -2.17 4.48
CA ALA A 71 4.67 -1.79 5.04
C ALA A 71 5.84 -2.61 4.45
N LYS A 72 5.60 -3.89 4.12
CA LYS A 72 6.59 -4.75 3.46
C LYS A 72 6.93 -4.25 2.05
N GLN A 73 5.92 -3.85 1.27
CA GLN A 73 6.11 -3.29 -0.06
C GLN A 73 6.80 -1.93 -0.01
N ILE A 74 6.46 -1.05 0.94
CA ILE A 74 7.17 0.22 1.16
C ILE A 74 8.64 -0.04 1.45
N ALA A 75 8.95 -0.97 2.36
CA ALA A 75 10.32 -1.31 2.71
C ALA A 75 11.10 -1.85 1.50
N LEU A 76 10.45 -2.66 0.65
CA LEU A 76 11.07 -3.18 -0.56
C LEU A 76 11.30 -2.07 -1.59
N LEU A 77 10.34 -1.18 -1.81
CA LEU A 77 10.48 -0.02 -2.70
C LEU A 77 11.62 0.90 -2.26
N LYS A 78 11.76 1.15 -0.95
CA LYS A 78 12.91 1.90 -0.40
C LYS A 78 14.23 1.19 -0.63
N ARG A 79 14.27 -0.14 -0.53
CA ARG A 79 15.48 -0.94 -0.80
C ARG A 79 15.87 -0.93 -2.26
N LEU A 80 14.89 -0.93 -3.17
CA LEU A 80 15.09 -0.93 -4.62
C LEU A 80 15.50 0.45 -5.17
N GLN A 81 15.48 1.51 -4.37
CA GLN A 81 16.07 2.81 -4.70
C GLN A 81 17.59 2.78 -4.46
N ASP A 82 18.26 1.77 -5.02
CA ASP A 82 19.68 1.48 -4.80
C ASP A 82 20.59 1.95 -5.95
N GLY A 83 20.03 2.65 -6.93
CA GLY A 83 20.73 3.18 -8.10
C GLY A 83 19.94 4.25 -8.84
N SER A 84 20.64 5.05 -9.63
CA SER A 84 20.07 6.20 -10.35
C SER A 84 18.98 5.79 -11.35
N GLU A 85 19.20 4.72 -12.11
CA GLU A 85 18.22 4.19 -13.08
C GLU A 85 16.92 3.73 -12.41
N ARG A 86 17.01 3.02 -11.28
CA ARG A 86 15.85 2.54 -10.53
C ARG A 86 15.08 3.70 -9.89
N ILE A 87 15.77 4.71 -9.37
CA ILE A 87 15.13 5.92 -8.84
C ILE A 87 14.38 6.66 -9.96
N GLN A 88 15.02 6.86 -11.13
CA GLN A 88 14.36 7.51 -12.28
C GLN A 88 13.15 6.70 -12.75
N LYS A 89 13.27 5.37 -12.81
CA LYS A 89 12.16 4.49 -13.20
C LYS A 89 10.99 4.59 -12.21
N LEU A 90 11.28 4.61 -10.90
CA LEU A 90 10.28 4.83 -9.86
C LEU A 90 9.57 6.16 -10.05
N MET A 91 10.31 7.26 -10.24
CA MET A 91 9.73 8.59 -10.46
C MET A 91 8.85 8.64 -11.72
N GLN A 92 9.28 8.00 -12.82
CA GLN A 92 8.46 7.90 -14.03
C GLN A 92 7.15 7.14 -13.78
N MET A 93 7.18 6.05 -13.00
CA MET A 93 5.98 5.28 -12.69
C MET A 93 5.06 6.03 -11.73
N LEU A 94 5.60 6.68 -10.70
CA LEU A 94 4.84 7.54 -9.80
C LEU A 94 4.16 8.70 -10.56
N GLY A 95 4.88 9.34 -11.48
CA GLY A 95 4.33 10.39 -12.35
C GLY A 95 3.21 9.89 -13.26
N LYS A 96 3.34 8.68 -13.84
CA LYS A 96 2.26 8.04 -14.63
C LYS A 96 1.01 7.75 -13.79
N LEU A 97 1.21 7.41 -12.51
CA LEU A 97 0.13 7.13 -11.57
C LEU A 97 -0.40 8.39 -10.88
N LYS A 98 0.17 9.58 -11.16
CA LYS A 98 -0.14 10.87 -10.51
C LYS A 98 -0.02 10.80 -8.98
N LYS A 99 1.04 10.16 -8.49
CA LYS A 99 1.33 10.01 -7.05
C LYS A 99 2.65 10.69 -6.72
N ASP A 100 2.68 11.39 -5.60
CA ASP A 100 3.86 12.12 -5.17
C ASP A 100 4.78 11.24 -4.32
N SER A 101 4.21 10.23 -3.65
CA SER A 101 4.95 9.34 -2.76
C SER A 101 4.63 7.86 -2.96
N ILE A 102 5.60 7.01 -2.60
CA ILE A 102 5.39 5.54 -2.55
C ILE A 102 4.33 5.13 -1.53
N ASN A 103 4.00 5.99 -0.57
CA ASN A 103 3.00 5.70 0.47
C ASN A 103 1.57 5.85 -0.05
N GLU A 104 1.37 6.59 -1.15
CA GLU A 104 0.08 6.73 -1.81
C GLU A 104 -0.23 5.57 -2.75
N LEU A 105 0.73 4.67 -2.98
CA LEU A 105 0.52 3.49 -3.82
C LEU A 105 -0.49 2.54 -3.17
N THR A 106 -1.27 1.88 -4.01
CA THR A 106 -2.06 0.72 -3.60
C THR A 106 -1.25 -0.55 -3.75
N VAL A 107 -1.65 -1.64 -3.10
CA VAL A 107 -0.99 -2.95 -3.22
C VAL A 107 -0.72 -3.37 -4.67
N PRO A 108 -1.69 -3.34 -5.61
CA PRO A 108 -1.43 -3.75 -6.99
C PRO A 108 -0.48 -2.81 -7.75
N GLU A 109 -0.58 -1.50 -7.53
CA GLU A 109 0.36 -0.55 -8.14
C GLU A 109 1.76 -0.71 -7.57
N ALA A 110 1.89 -0.87 -6.26
CA ALA A 110 3.17 -1.11 -5.59
C ALA A 110 3.84 -2.38 -6.11
N SER A 111 3.09 -3.47 -6.31
CA SER A 111 3.62 -4.70 -6.92
C SER A 111 4.12 -4.44 -8.35
N THR A 112 3.34 -3.73 -9.17
CA THR A 112 3.73 -3.40 -10.54
C THR A 112 5.01 -2.55 -10.58
N VAL A 113 5.13 -1.58 -9.66
CA VAL A 113 6.34 -0.75 -9.51
C VAL A 113 7.52 -1.61 -9.05
N ILE A 114 7.32 -2.50 -8.07
CA ILE A 114 8.36 -3.42 -7.59
C ILE A 114 8.87 -4.30 -8.74
N ASP A 115 7.99 -4.92 -9.51
CA ASP A 115 8.37 -5.82 -10.62
C ASP A 115 9.17 -5.08 -11.70
N ALA A 116 8.77 -3.84 -12.00
CA ALA A 116 9.50 -2.99 -12.94
C ALA A 116 10.89 -2.58 -12.41
N LEU A 117 11.01 -2.30 -11.11
CA LEU A 117 12.28 -1.96 -10.47
C LEU A 117 13.22 -3.17 -10.35
N ILE A 118 12.69 -4.36 -10.06
CA ILE A 118 13.46 -5.61 -10.03
C ILE A 118 14.00 -5.93 -11.43
N SER A 119 13.19 -5.71 -12.45
CA SER A 119 13.56 -5.91 -13.86
C SER A 119 14.57 -4.88 -14.37
N THR A 120 14.77 -3.77 -13.65
CA THR A 120 15.78 -2.75 -13.96
C THR A 120 17.12 -3.15 -13.33
N LYS A 121 18.24 -2.84 -14.01
CA LYS A 121 19.58 -3.17 -13.55
C LYS A 121 19.81 -2.63 -12.13
N ALA A 122 20.39 -3.45 -11.26
CA ALA A 122 20.75 -3.03 -9.93
C ALA A 122 21.84 -1.94 -9.98
N GLY A 123 21.75 -0.98 -9.07
CA GLY A 123 22.79 0.04 -8.93
C GLY A 123 24.14 -0.59 -8.60
N THR A 124 25.21 0.04 -9.07
CA THR A 124 26.58 -0.39 -8.72
C THR A 124 26.83 -0.21 -7.23
N ASN A 125 27.88 -0.86 -6.69
CA ASN A 125 28.23 -0.69 -5.27
C ASN A 125 28.51 0.78 -4.89
N GLU A 126 29.03 1.58 -5.82
CA GLU A 126 29.25 3.01 -5.63
C GLU A 126 27.93 3.78 -5.56
N GLU A 127 26.97 3.49 -6.44
CA GLU A 127 25.64 4.10 -6.41
C GLU A 127 24.85 3.72 -5.16
N ARG A 128 24.99 2.48 -4.72
CA ARG A 128 24.42 1.99 -3.47
C ARG A 128 24.96 2.73 -2.25
N GLY A 129 26.25 3.05 -2.25
CA GLY A 129 26.89 3.85 -1.20
C GLY A 129 26.33 5.28 -1.13
N ARG A 130 26.03 5.87 -2.29
CA ARG A 130 25.46 7.23 -2.43
C ARG A 130 23.94 7.29 -2.22
N SER A 131 23.27 6.14 -2.13
CA SER A 131 21.84 6.07 -1.87
C SER A 131 21.52 6.52 -0.43
N PRO A 132 20.28 6.95 -0.14
CA PRO A 132 19.89 7.33 1.22
C PRO A 132 20.13 6.21 2.23
N ALA A 133 20.55 6.58 3.44
CA ALA A 133 20.77 5.67 4.55
C ALA A 133 19.55 4.79 4.79
N THR A 134 19.79 3.54 5.15
CA THR A 134 18.68 2.63 5.45
C THR A 134 18.02 3.01 6.77
N GLU A 135 16.72 2.74 6.89
CA GLU A 135 15.98 3.00 8.13
C GLU A 135 16.61 2.29 9.35
N LYS A 136 17.24 1.13 9.15
CA LYS A 136 17.97 0.43 10.21
C LYS A 136 19.21 1.22 10.66
N GLN A 137 19.97 1.80 9.75
CA GLN A 137 21.14 2.63 10.07
C GLN A 137 20.71 3.90 10.79
N VAL A 138 19.69 4.60 10.29
CA VAL A 138 19.16 5.82 10.92
C VAL A 138 18.68 5.52 12.35
N ARG A 139 17.84 4.50 12.55
CA ARG A 139 17.36 4.12 13.89
C ARG A 139 18.49 3.71 14.84
N PHE A 140 19.55 3.11 14.32
CA PHE A 140 20.69 2.73 15.17
C PHE A 140 21.52 3.97 15.55
N LEU A 141 21.73 4.91 14.63
CA LEU A 141 22.34 6.20 14.91
C LEU A 141 21.52 7.02 15.92
N GLU A 142 20.19 7.04 15.79
CA GLU A 142 19.29 7.70 16.76
C GLU A 142 19.43 7.11 18.17
N LYS A 143 19.58 5.78 18.29
CA LYS A 143 19.82 5.14 19.58
C LYS A 143 21.16 5.53 20.18
N LEU A 144 22.21 5.63 19.36
CA LEU A 144 23.53 6.06 19.80
C LEU A 144 23.53 7.54 20.19
N TYR A 145 22.74 8.37 19.49
CA TYR A 145 22.57 9.80 19.78
C TYR A 145 22.05 10.08 21.21
N ALA A 146 21.40 9.11 21.85
CA ALA A 146 20.89 9.25 23.21
C ALA A 146 21.99 9.36 24.30
N THR A 147 23.27 9.16 23.94
CA THR A 147 24.41 9.26 24.87
C THR A 147 25.25 10.50 24.56
N ASP A 148 25.59 11.29 25.58
CA ASP A 148 26.27 12.59 25.39
C ASP A 148 27.61 12.51 24.65
N ASN A 149 28.39 11.44 24.87
CA ASN A 149 29.65 11.21 24.14
C ASN A 149 29.41 10.99 22.64
N ASN A 150 28.41 10.19 22.26
CA ASN A 150 28.12 9.91 20.86
C ASN A 150 27.42 11.08 20.18
N ARG A 151 26.64 11.88 20.93
CA ARG A 151 25.96 13.07 20.42
C ARG A 151 26.94 14.08 19.81
N THR A 152 28.02 14.38 20.52
CA THR A 152 29.06 15.30 20.05
C THR A 152 29.73 14.80 18.76
N VAL A 153 29.99 13.49 18.67
CA VAL A 153 30.59 12.86 17.48
C VAL A 153 29.63 12.93 16.29
N ILE A 154 28.34 12.62 16.51
CA ILE A 154 27.30 12.65 15.48
C ILE A 154 27.06 14.07 14.97
N ASP A 155 26.86 15.04 15.85
CA ASP A 155 26.64 16.44 15.48
C ASP A 155 27.86 17.03 14.74
N GLY A 156 29.07 16.68 15.20
CA GLY A 156 30.32 17.05 14.52
C GLY A 156 30.45 16.44 13.12
N PHE A 157 30.03 15.18 12.95
CA PHE A 157 30.02 14.53 11.65
C PHE A 157 29.00 15.15 10.69
N LEU A 158 27.76 15.37 11.15
CA LEU A 158 26.70 16.03 10.36
C LEU A 158 27.12 17.42 9.91
N THR A 159 27.74 18.21 10.79
CA THR A 159 28.23 19.55 10.47
C THR A 159 29.32 19.51 9.39
N ARG A 160 30.28 18.58 9.49
CA ARG A 160 31.35 18.41 8.47
C ARG A 160 30.79 18.01 7.11
N GLN A 161 29.77 17.15 7.10
CA GLN A 161 29.11 16.71 5.87
C GLN A 161 28.00 17.66 5.38
N ARG A 162 27.80 18.80 6.07
CA ARG A 162 26.75 19.80 5.77
C ARG A 162 25.34 19.20 5.73
N LYS A 163 25.04 18.26 6.63
CA LYS A 163 23.74 17.60 6.79
C LYS A 163 23.00 18.17 7.99
N LYS A 164 21.68 18.32 7.89
CA LYS A 164 20.86 18.84 9.00
C LYS A 164 20.39 17.75 9.96
N ASN A 165 20.23 16.54 9.46
CA ASN A 165 19.70 15.40 10.22
C ASN A 165 20.27 14.08 9.71
N LEU A 166 20.01 13.00 10.46
CA LEU A 166 20.46 11.65 10.14
C LEU A 166 19.79 11.06 8.88
N GLU A 167 18.60 11.54 8.51
CA GLU A 167 17.86 11.07 7.33
C GLU A 167 18.49 11.55 6.02
N GLU A 168 19.26 12.64 6.05
CA GLU A 168 19.99 13.17 4.90
C GLU A 168 21.33 12.45 4.63
N LEU A 169 21.73 11.52 5.50
CA LEU A 169 22.93 10.72 5.31
C LEU A 169 22.74 9.70 4.18
N THR A 170 23.79 9.50 3.41
CA THR A 170 23.90 8.36 2.49
C THR A 170 24.25 7.08 3.24
N ARG A 171 24.09 5.92 2.61
CA ARG A 171 24.45 4.62 3.21
C ARG A 171 25.92 4.54 3.59
N SER A 172 26.80 5.09 2.75
CA SER A 172 28.24 5.14 3.03
C SER A 172 28.55 6.05 4.20
N GLU A 173 27.99 7.27 4.23
CA GLU A 173 28.21 8.21 5.34
C GLU A 173 27.65 7.67 6.66
N ALA A 174 26.47 7.04 6.64
CA ALA A 174 25.89 6.41 7.82
C ALA A 174 26.71 5.19 8.28
N GLY A 175 27.29 4.42 7.36
CA GLY A 175 28.21 3.33 7.69
C GLY A 175 29.48 3.85 8.35
N GLU A 176 30.13 4.84 7.75
CA GLU A 176 31.34 5.47 8.28
C GLU A 176 31.12 6.06 9.69
N LEU A 177 29.99 6.74 9.90
CA LEU A 177 29.65 7.28 11.21
C LEU A 177 29.43 6.17 12.24
N LEU A 178 28.79 5.07 11.86
CA LEU A 178 28.62 3.92 12.75
C LEU A 178 29.94 3.27 13.12
N ASP A 179 30.86 3.11 12.16
CA ASP A 179 32.18 2.54 12.43
C ASP A 179 32.95 3.41 13.44
N ARG A 180 32.93 4.74 13.26
CA ARG A 180 33.57 5.69 14.20
C ARG A 180 32.97 5.62 15.61
N LEU A 181 31.65 5.48 15.73
CA LEU A 181 30.98 5.39 17.03
C LEU A 181 31.27 4.06 17.73
N VAL A 182 31.33 2.97 16.98
CA VAL A 182 31.71 1.65 17.52
C VAL A 182 33.18 1.64 17.96
N GLU A 183 34.09 2.23 17.17
CA GLU A 183 35.50 2.37 17.55
C GLU A 183 35.69 3.24 18.80
N SER A 184 34.91 4.31 18.97
CA SER A 184 34.98 5.17 20.15
C SER A 184 34.42 4.54 21.44
N THR A 185 33.78 3.38 21.36
CA THR A 185 33.21 2.64 22.51
C THR A 185 34.00 1.37 22.88
N ARG A 186 35.07 1.07 22.15
CA ARG A 186 36.06 0.04 22.50
C ARG A 186 37.21 0.64 23.29
#